data_AF-A0A7W5SC19-F1
#
_entry.id   AF-A0A7W5SC19-F1
#
_cell.length_a   1.000
_cell.length_b   1.000
_cell.length_c   1.000
_cell.angle_alpha   90.00
_cell.angle_beta   90.00
_cell.angle_gamma   90.00
#
_symmetry.space_group_name_H-M   'P 1'
#
loop_
_entity.id
_entity.type
_entity.pdbx_description
1 polymer ?
#
loop_
_entity_poly.entity_id
_entity_poly.type
_entity_poly.pdbx_seq_one_letter_code
_entity_poly.pdbx_strand_id
1 'polypeptide(L)'
;MSASRIDLLTEAQRACLRLVLTHHNSKEIAALLGVSPSAIDKRIERAVQMLGAGSRFEAARLLQRHETAGDFDVPAEPRVTPSATPEPRAASDRTEDGTSPMPSSDLLVATYDRLPSEPIDVARAPSHPPQVGQDDPWGLVRRFMGMTPGGGPEGAARNRLSKGDRLIRLVGLMALLAITTVALVTMTMTMTSLFRQVRGSAASPRVEHSSRWGGKFDMLKERRQATDRVTADFLKAEAAVDQAALLAASCVATLLQQRAAAKLPVATGIAALQLVADASSDLIKARQRFVDAHQALVAVRSEIGLGAFYAYGDEGECPPNEGALRDDARLHLVVAA
;
A
#
# COMPACT_ATOMS: atom_id res chain seq x y z
N MET A 1 47.88 -33.35 -20.64
CA MET A 1 46.53 -33.59 -20.09
C MET A 1 46.34 -32.61 -18.95
N SER A 2 45.74 -31.45 -19.20
CA SER A 2 45.38 -30.53 -18.12
C SER A 2 44.21 -31.14 -17.35
N ALA A 3 44.43 -31.55 -16.09
CA ALA A 3 43.32 -31.82 -15.18
C ALA A 3 42.36 -30.63 -15.25
N SER A 4 41.09 -30.89 -15.55
CA SER A 4 40.15 -29.80 -15.81
C SER A 4 40.04 -28.96 -14.54
N ARG A 5 39.94 -27.64 -14.65
CA ARG A 5 39.71 -26.78 -13.46
C ARG A 5 38.41 -27.16 -12.71
N ILE A 6 37.54 -27.90 -13.40
CA ILE A 6 36.30 -28.53 -12.94
C ILE A 6 36.55 -29.72 -11.98
N ASP A 7 37.68 -30.41 -12.09
CA ASP A 7 38.10 -31.51 -11.22
C ASP A 7 38.55 -31.03 -9.83
N LEU A 8 38.98 -29.77 -9.74
CA LEU A 8 39.34 -29.11 -8.49
C LEU A 8 38.12 -28.65 -7.68
N LEU A 9 36.92 -28.63 -8.28
CA LEU A 9 35.69 -28.24 -7.57
C LEU A 9 35.23 -29.33 -6.62
N THR A 10 34.95 -28.96 -5.37
CA THR A 10 34.32 -29.84 -4.40
C THR A 10 32.90 -30.21 -4.82
N GLU A 11 32.42 -31.40 -4.43
CA GLU A 11 31.06 -31.84 -4.78
C GLU A 11 29.98 -30.89 -4.23
N ALA A 12 30.23 -30.24 -3.08
CA ALA A 12 29.36 -29.20 -2.55
C ALA A 12 29.27 -27.95 -3.46
N GLN A 13 30.34 -27.59 -4.18
CA GLN A 13 30.32 -26.52 -5.19
C GLN A 13 29.62 -26.97 -6.48
N ARG A 14 29.85 -28.21 -6.92
CA ARG A 14 29.17 -28.80 -8.09
C ARG A 14 27.66 -28.87 -7.88
N ALA A 15 27.20 -29.35 -6.73
CA ALA A 15 25.78 -29.36 -6.36
C ALA A 15 25.15 -27.95 -6.38
N CYS A 16 25.85 -26.93 -5.90
CA CYS A 16 25.37 -25.54 -6.00
C CYS A 16 25.26 -25.07 -7.46
N LEU A 17 26.24 -25.38 -8.32
CA LEU A 17 26.23 -25.01 -9.73
C LEU A 17 25.14 -25.75 -10.53
N ARG A 18 24.84 -27.02 -10.21
CA ARG A 18 23.70 -27.76 -10.81
C ARG A 18 22.36 -27.08 -10.49
N LEU A 19 22.17 -26.61 -9.25
CA LEU A 19 20.95 -25.87 -8.86
C LEU A 19 20.86 -24.47 -9.48
N VAL A 20 21.98 -23.80 -9.74
CA VAL A 20 22.03 -22.55 -10.51
C VAL A 20 21.57 -22.77 -11.96
N LEU A 21 21.89 -23.92 -12.55
CA LEU A 21 21.43 -24.27 -13.91
C LEU A 21 19.92 -24.50 -13.96
N THR A 22 19.32 -25.07 -12.90
CA THR A 22 17.86 -25.19 -12.75
C THR A 22 17.20 -23.87 -12.30
N HIS A 23 17.85 -22.72 -12.56
CA HIS A 23 17.35 -21.37 -12.29
C HIS A 23 17.01 -21.03 -10.82
N HIS A 24 17.50 -21.80 -9.84
CA HIS A 24 17.23 -21.51 -8.43
C HIS A 24 18.04 -20.30 -7.93
N ASN A 25 17.43 -19.49 -7.07
CA ASN A 25 18.05 -18.36 -6.39
C ASN A 25 18.85 -18.81 -5.15
N SER A 26 19.85 -18.03 -4.72
CA SER A 26 20.71 -18.35 -3.57
C SER A 26 19.92 -18.60 -2.27
N LYS A 27 18.76 -17.95 -2.11
CA LYS A 27 17.82 -18.17 -0.99
C LYS A 27 17.10 -19.54 -1.06
N GLU A 28 16.79 -20.03 -2.25
CA GLU A 28 16.13 -21.31 -2.48
C GLU A 28 17.13 -22.46 -2.37
N ILE A 29 18.32 -22.30 -2.94
CA ILE A 29 19.45 -23.23 -2.79
C ILE A 29 19.83 -23.38 -1.30
N ALA A 30 19.83 -22.29 -0.54
CA ALA A 30 20.03 -22.29 0.90
C ALA A 30 18.98 -23.13 1.66
N ALA A 31 17.70 -22.99 1.31
CA ALA A 31 16.62 -23.78 1.90
C ALA A 31 16.72 -25.27 1.55
N LEU A 32 17.07 -25.61 0.31
CA LEU A 32 17.25 -27.00 -0.13
C LEU A 32 18.46 -27.70 0.51
N LEU A 33 19.57 -26.98 0.72
CA LEU A 33 20.82 -27.54 1.26
C LEU A 33 20.98 -27.36 2.77
N GLY A 34 20.06 -26.68 3.46
CA GLY A 34 20.14 -26.41 4.89
C GLY A 34 21.30 -25.50 5.32
N VAL A 35 21.73 -24.58 4.44
CA VAL A 35 22.87 -23.67 4.67
C VAL A 35 22.42 -22.21 4.53
N SER A 36 23.10 -21.24 5.15
CA SER A 36 22.75 -19.83 4.96
C SER A 36 22.97 -19.34 3.51
N PRO A 37 22.14 -18.41 2.99
CA PRO A 37 22.30 -17.86 1.62
C PRO A 37 23.70 -17.32 1.35
N SER A 38 24.26 -16.55 2.30
CA SER A 38 25.60 -15.97 2.19
C SER A 38 26.74 -17.00 2.17
N ALA A 39 26.51 -18.23 2.61
CA ALA A 39 27.47 -19.33 2.46
C ALA A 39 27.35 -20.02 1.08
N ILE A 40 26.16 -20.07 0.50
CA ILE A 40 25.94 -20.50 -0.88
C ILE A 40 26.59 -19.53 -1.86
N ASP A 41 26.38 -18.22 -1.69
CA ASP A 41 27.00 -17.19 -2.54
C ASP A 41 28.53 -17.32 -2.57
N LYS A 42 29.17 -17.45 -1.39
CA LYS A 42 30.62 -17.67 -1.27
C LYS A 42 31.12 -18.98 -1.90
N ARG A 43 30.30 -20.04 -1.93
CA ARG A 43 30.64 -21.30 -2.62
C ARG A 43 30.60 -21.14 -4.13
N ILE A 44 29.57 -20.46 -4.64
CA ILE A 44 29.40 -20.15 -6.06
C ILE A 44 30.50 -19.21 -6.54
N GLU A 45 30.79 -18.13 -5.81
CA GLU A 45 31.85 -17.17 -6.13
C GLU A 45 33.22 -17.84 -6.26
N ARG A 46 33.60 -18.68 -5.28
CA ARG A 46 34.84 -19.47 -5.36
C ARG A 46 34.85 -20.43 -6.54
N ALA A 47 33.73 -21.07 -6.86
CA ALA A 47 33.64 -21.95 -8.02
C ALA A 47 33.79 -21.18 -9.35
N VAL A 48 33.18 -19.99 -9.46
CA VAL A 48 33.35 -19.07 -10.60
C VAL A 48 34.81 -18.65 -10.77
N GLN A 49 35.48 -18.27 -9.67
CA GLN A 49 36.92 -17.92 -9.66
C GLN A 49 37.81 -19.10 -10.09
N MET A 50 37.56 -20.31 -9.58
CA MET A 50 38.33 -21.51 -9.93
C MET A 50 38.16 -21.92 -11.40
N LEU A 51 36.96 -21.73 -11.96
CA LEU A 51 36.70 -21.99 -13.38
C LEU A 51 37.20 -20.88 -14.31
N GLY A 52 37.34 -19.64 -13.80
CA GLY A 52 37.64 -18.46 -14.59
C GLY A 52 36.45 -17.97 -15.44
N ALA A 53 35.22 -18.21 -14.97
CA ALA A 53 34.00 -17.79 -15.65
C ALA A 53 33.65 -16.32 -15.30
N GLY A 54 32.99 -15.60 -16.20
CA GLY A 54 32.48 -14.24 -15.95
C GLY A 54 31.15 -14.21 -15.19
N SER A 55 30.45 -15.33 -15.03
CA SER A 55 29.17 -15.39 -14.30
C SER A 55 28.87 -16.76 -13.69
N ARG A 56 27.97 -16.79 -12.68
CA ARG A 56 27.48 -18.04 -12.06
C ARG A 56 26.82 -19.00 -13.07
N PHE A 57 26.10 -18.46 -14.05
CA PHE A 57 25.44 -19.26 -15.08
C PHE A 57 26.43 -19.80 -16.12
N GLU A 58 27.49 -19.07 -16.42
CA GLU A 58 28.59 -19.56 -17.26
C GLU A 58 29.38 -20.67 -16.57
N ALA A 59 29.71 -20.51 -15.28
CA ALA A 59 30.30 -21.56 -14.46
C ALA A 59 29.45 -22.84 -14.45
N ALA A 60 28.12 -22.71 -14.29
CA ALA A 60 27.20 -23.83 -14.35
C ALA A 60 27.16 -24.51 -15.73
N ARG A 61 27.18 -23.74 -16.83
CA ARG A 61 27.26 -24.29 -18.20
C ARG A 61 28.59 -24.98 -18.49
N LEU A 62 29.70 -24.48 -17.96
CA LEU A 62 31.02 -25.12 -18.08
C LEU A 62 31.06 -26.46 -17.33
N LEU A 63 30.50 -26.52 -16.12
CA LEU A 63 30.33 -27.77 -15.38
C LEU A 63 29.47 -28.76 -16.17
N GLN A 64 28.28 -28.36 -16.63
CA GLN A 64 27.38 -29.23 -17.39
C GLN A 64 28.05 -29.81 -18.63
N ARG A 65 28.75 -28.98 -19.42
CA ARG A 65 29.48 -29.46 -20.61
C ARG A 65 30.51 -30.53 -20.29
N HIS A 66 31.17 -30.45 -19.12
CA HIS A 66 32.15 -31.43 -18.69
C HIS A 66 31.53 -32.70 -18.11
N GLU A 67 30.43 -32.59 -17.36
CA GLU A 67 29.65 -33.74 -16.89
C GLU A 67 29.09 -34.51 -18.10
N THR A 68 28.46 -33.83 -19.05
CA THR A 68 27.96 -34.45 -20.30
C THR A 68 29.08 -34.97 -21.19
N ALA A 69 30.27 -34.35 -21.22
CA ALA A 69 31.42 -34.89 -21.97
C ALA A 69 32.06 -36.11 -21.29
N GLY A 70 31.94 -36.25 -19.98
CA GLY A 70 32.41 -37.42 -19.21
C GLY A 70 31.52 -38.65 -19.32
N ASP A 71 30.23 -38.48 -19.63
CA ASP A 71 29.25 -39.56 -19.78
C ASP A 71 29.36 -40.33 -21.12
N PHE A 72 30.22 -39.92 -22.06
CA PHE A 72 30.42 -40.59 -23.35
C PHE A 72 31.53 -41.65 -23.34
N ASP A 73 31.35 -42.70 -22.54
CA ASP A 73 31.94 -44.03 -22.81
C ASP A 73 30.81 -45.09 -22.94
N VAL A 74 29.81 -44.75 -23.76
CA VAL A 74 28.68 -45.61 -24.13
C VAL A 74 28.51 -45.52 -25.66
N PRO A 75 28.42 -46.64 -26.41
CA PRO A 75 28.37 -46.61 -27.87
C PRO A 75 27.18 -45.85 -28.44
N ALA A 76 27.43 -45.05 -29.48
CA ALA A 76 26.41 -44.23 -30.13
C ALA A 76 25.56 -45.01 -31.13
N GLU A 77 24.23 -44.84 -31.08
CA GLU A 77 23.34 -45.13 -32.21
C GLU A 77 22.98 -43.85 -32.99
N PRO A 78 22.66 -43.93 -34.30
CA PRO A 78 22.80 -42.80 -35.21
C PRO A 78 21.52 -41.95 -35.31
N ARG A 79 21.68 -40.63 -35.31
CA ARG A 79 20.62 -39.71 -35.75
C ARG A 79 20.43 -39.80 -37.26
N VAL A 80 19.19 -40.00 -37.70
CA VAL A 80 18.76 -39.72 -39.07
C VAL A 80 18.06 -38.36 -39.10
N THR A 81 18.59 -37.44 -39.91
CA THR A 81 17.84 -36.33 -40.50
C THR A 81 17.73 -36.55 -42.00
N PRO A 82 16.69 -36.00 -42.65
CA PRO A 82 17.02 -35.09 -43.74
C PRO A 82 16.11 -33.83 -43.81
N SER A 83 16.65 -32.78 -44.42
CA SER A 83 15.98 -31.51 -44.75
C SER A 83 15.41 -31.52 -46.18
N ALA A 84 14.33 -30.76 -46.47
CA ALA A 84 14.07 -30.08 -47.76
C ALA A 84 12.75 -29.26 -47.78
N THR A 85 12.66 -28.30 -48.72
CA THR A 85 11.61 -27.25 -48.93
C THR A 85 11.67 -26.85 -50.43
N PRO A 86 10.62 -26.37 -51.17
CA PRO A 86 9.39 -25.65 -50.77
C PRO A 86 8.07 -26.09 -51.50
N GLU A 87 7.03 -25.22 -51.38
CA GLU A 87 5.87 -24.85 -52.24
C GLU A 87 5.73 -25.31 -53.72
N PRO A 88 4.62 -25.01 -54.47
CA PRO A 88 3.18 -24.85 -54.13
C PRO A 88 2.17 -25.42 -55.20
N ARG A 89 0.84 -25.42 -54.93
CA ARG A 89 -0.34 -25.22 -55.85
C ARG A 89 -1.64 -25.86 -55.29
N ALA A 90 -2.74 -25.09 -55.11
CA ALA A 90 -3.89 -24.89 -56.03
C ALA A 90 -4.82 -26.13 -56.21
N ALA A 91 -6.13 -26.07 -56.42
CA ALA A 91 -7.23 -25.09 -56.28
C ALA A 91 -8.49 -25.73 -56.93
N SER A 92 -9.68 -25.59 -56.35
CA SER A 92 -10.99 -25.66 -57.03
C SER A 92 -12.08 -25.09 -56.08
N ASP A 93 -12.80 -23.99 -56.37
CA ASP A 93 -13.76 -23.77 -57.48
C ASP A 93 -15.02 -24.65 -57.25
N ARG A 94 -16.26 -24.16 -57.01
CA ARG A 94 -17.06 -22.99 -57.47
C ARG A 94 -18.01 -22.48 -56.36
N THR A 95 -18.48 -21.23 -56.26
CA THR A 95 -19.43 -20.46 -57.11
C THR A 95 -20.74 -21.22 -57.44
N GLU A 96 -21.94 -20.64 -57.48
CA GLU A 96 -22.43 -19.29 -57.17
C GLU A 96 -23.97 -19.31 -56.98
N ASP A 97 -24.52 -18.12 -56.74
CA ASP A 97 -25.86 -17.66 -57.13
C ASP A 97 -27.00 -17.76 -56.10
N GLY A 98 -27.85 -16.73 -56.10
CA GLY A 98 -28.79 -16.44 -55.03
C GLY A 98 -30.25 -16.46 -55.46
N THR A 99 -31.16 -16.19 -54.51
CA THR A 99 -32.46 -15.51 -54.69
C THR A 99 -33.21 -15.45 -53.34
N SER A 100 -33.77 -14.28 -53.02
CA SER A 100 -34.64 -14.03 -51.85
C SER A 100 -36.05 -14.64 -52.08
N PRO A 101 -36.87 -14.95 -51.03
CA PRO A 101 -37.49 -13.88 -50.23
C PRO A 101 -37.77 -14.18 -48.73
N MET A 102 -38.25 -13.12 -48.06
CA MET A 102 -38.72 -12.97 -46.66
C MET A 102 -39.86 -13.93 -46.24
N PRO A 103 -40.10 -14.13 -44.92
CA PRO A 103 -40.92 -13.21 -44.08
C PRO A 103 -40.13 -12.61 -42.89
N SER A 104 -40.31 -11.35 -42.48
CA SER A 104 -41.34 -10.85 -41.52
C SER A 104 -41.22 -11.48 -40.11
N SER A 105 -41.12 -10.76 -38.98
CA SER A 105 -41.21 -9.30 -38.72
C SER A 105 -40.57 -8.92 -37.36
N ASP A 106 -40.54 -7.61 -37.07
CA ASP A 106 -40.42 -6.94 -35.75
C ASP A 106 -39.01 -6.88 -35.10
N LEU A 107 -38.33 -5.72 -35.11
CA LEU A 107 -38.50 -4.54 -34.22
C LEU A 107 -38.06 -4.86 -32.77
N LEU A 108 -37.11 -4.17 -32.12
CA LEU A 108 -36.85 -2.72 -32.13
C LEU A 108 -35.36 -2.39 -31.96
N VAL A 109 -34.83 -1.45 -32.77
CA VAL A 109 -33.70 -0.60 -32.40
C VAL A 109 -34.26 0.78 -32.08
N ALA A 110 -34.06 1.27 -30.86
CA ALA A 110 -34.49 2.60 -30.43
C ALA A 110 -33.26 3.39 -29.93
N THR A 111 -32.57 4.04 -30.87
CA THR A 111 -31.61 5.10 -30.58
C THR A 111 -32.32 6.36 -30.08
N TYR A 112 -31.60 7.13 -29.25
CA TYR A 112 -32.03 8.43 -28.73
C TYR A 112 -32.54 9.40 -29.81
N ASP A 113 -33.67 10.06 -29.56
CA ASP A 113 -33.84 11.47 -29.92
C ASP A 113 -34.78 12.21 -28.93
N ARG A 114 -34.60 13.54 -28.88
CA ARG A 114 -35.26 14.60 -28.10
C ARG A 114 -36.56 14.32 -27.33
N LEU A 115 -36.58 14.72 -26.06
CA LEU A 115 -37.81 15.19 -25.40
C LEU A 115 -38.20 16.58 -25.94
N PRO A 116 -39.46 16.82 -26.31
CA PRO A 116 -40.01 18.16 -26.50
C PRO A 116 -40.34 18.81 -25.16
N SER A 117 -40.11 20.12 -25.05
CA SER A 117 -40.47 20.94 -23.89
C SER A 117 -41.85 21.58 -24.09
N GLU A 118 -42.83 21.20 -23.27
CA GLU A 118 -44.09 21.95 -23.10
C GLU A 118 -44.34 22.26 -21.61
N PRO A 119 -44.86 23.45 -21.27
CA PRO A 119 -45.16 23.83 -19.90
C PRO A 119 -46.52 23.27 -19.45
N ILE A 120 -46.54 22.53 -18.35
CA ILE A 120 -47.79 22.10 -17.72
C ILE A 120 -48.30 23.21 -16.82
N ASP A 121 -49.37 23.90 -17.24
CA ASP A 121 -50.11 24.85 -16.40
C ASP A 121 -50.90 24.10 -15.31
N VAL A 122 -50.30 23.97 -14.12
CA VAL A 122 -50.97 23.42 -12.93
C VAL A 122 -51.57 24.57 -12.12
N ALA A 123 -52.89 24.59 -11.99
CA ALA A 123 -53.60 25.60 -11.20
C ALA A 123 -53.12 25.61 -9.74
N ARG A 124 -52.52 26.73 -9.32
CA ARG A 124 -51.92 26.90 -7.99
C ARG A 124 -52.99 27.29 -6.97
N ALA A 125 -53.39 26.35 -6.12
CA ALA A 125 -54.22 26.66 -4.95
C ALA A 125 -53.50 27.68 -4.02
N PRO A 126 -54.23 28.55 -3.31
CA PRO A 126 -53.62 29.55 -2.44
C PRO A 126 -52.86 28.88 -1.28
N SER A 127 -51.54 28.97 -1.32
CA SER A 127 -50.66 28.42 -0.28
C SER A 127 -50.77 29.22 1.01
N HIS A 128 -51.29 28.59 2.06
CA HIS A 128 -51.11 29.06 3.43
C HIS A 128 -49.60 29.19 3.73
N PRO A 129 -49.11 30.25 4.39
CA PRO A 129 -47.69 30.34 4.73
C PRO A 129 -47.31 29.22 5.70
N PRO A 130 -46.21 28.48 5.47
CA PRO A 130 -45.75 27.46 6.41
C PRO A 130 -45.28 28.14 7.70
N GLN A 131 -45.79 27.69 8.84
CA GLN A 131 -45.19 28.01 10.12
C GLN A 131 -43.81 27.36 10.19
N VAL A 132 -42.75 28.16 10.23
CA VAL A 132 -41.37 27.68 10.39
C VAL A 132 -41.13 27.30 11.86
N GLY A 133 -41.73 26.16 12.26
CA GLY A 133 -41.35 25.41 13.45
C GLY A 133 -40.06 24.66 13.17
N GLN A 134 -38.94 25.23 13.61
CA GLN A 134 -37.60 24.80 13.24
C GLN A 134 -37.10 23.63 14.11
N ASP A 135 -37.35 22.39 13.69
CA ASP A 135 -36.73 21.19 14.27
C ASP A 135 -35.30 20.98 13.72
N ASP A 136 -34.43 21.98 13.88
CA ASP A 136 -32.99 21.83 13.69
C ASP A 136 -32.36 21.25 14.96
N PRO A 137 -31.44 20.26 14.88
CA PRO A 137 -30.76 19.68 16.04
C PRO A 137 -29.90 20.70 16.81
N TRP A 138 -29.60 21.85 16.19
CA TRP A 138 -28.86 22.96 16.79
C TRP A 138 -29.74 24.00 17.52
N GLY A 139 -31.08 23.84 17.48
CA GLY A 139 -32.02 24.77 18.12
C GLY A 139 -31.80 24.92 19.63
N LEU A 140 -31.46 23.82 20.32
CA LEU A 140 -31.16 23.85 21.75
C LEU A 140 -29.91 24.68 22.07
N VAL A 141 -28.86 24.54 21.25
CA VAL A 141 -27.59 25.28 21.40
C VAL A 141 -27.82 26.77 21.15
N ARG A 142 -28.53 27.13 20.08
CA ARG A 142 -28.84 28.55 19.78
C ARG A 142 -29.71 29.21 20.85
N ARG A 143 -30.69 28.48 21.41
CA ARG A 143 -31.54 28.94 22.51
C ARG A 143 -30.76 29.10 23.82
N PHE A 144 -29.75 28.26 24.07
CA PHE A 144 -28.85 28.39 25.23
C PHE A 144 -27.83 29.55 25.05
N MET A 145 -27.34 29.77 23.83
CA MET A 145 -26.35 30.81 23.51
C MET A 145 -26.96 32.21 23.27
N GLY A 146 -28.29 32.33 23.26
CA GLY A 146 -29.00 33.62 23.21
C GLY A 146 -28.95 34.35 21.86
N MET A 147 -28.65 33.64 20.76
CA MET A 147 -28.55 34.21 19.41
C MET A 147 -29.80 33.88 18.57
N THR A 148 -30.89 34.65 18.78
CA THR A 148 -32.08 34.63 17.93
C THR A 148 -32.31 36.01 17.31
N PRO A 149 -32.30 36.15 15.97
CA PRO A 149 -32.67 37.40 15.30
C PRO A 149 -34.20 37.53 15.27
N GLY A 150 -34.77 38.00 16.38
CA GLY A 150 -36.21 38.19 16.53
C GLY A 150 -36.53 39.00 17.78
N GLY A 151 -36.82 40.29 17.61
CA GLY A 151 -37.27 41.15 18.70
C GLY A 151 -38.75 40.91 19.01
N GLY A 152 -39.04 40.52 20.25
CA GLY A 152 -40.38 40.42 20.82
C GLY A 152 -40.32 40.73 22.32
N PRO A 153 -41.35 41.39 22.91
CA PRO A 153 -41.20 42.05 24.20
C PRO A 153 -41.31 41.12 25.41
N GLU A 154 -40.66 41.58 26.49
CA GLU A 154 -40.91 41.33 27.91
C GLU A 154 -41.13 39.89 28.44
N GLY A 155 -40.22 39.50 29.35
CA GLY A 155 -40.67 39.26 30.73
C GLY A 155 -41.05 37.83 31.15
N ALA A 156 -40.09 36.89 31.18
CA ALA A 156 -40.20 35.71 32.05
C ALA A 156 -38.83 35.23 32.60
N ALA A 157 -38.85 34.75 33.85
CA ALA A 157 -37.77 34.03 34.55
C ALA A 157 -36.44 34.77 34.86
N ARG A 158 -36.47 35.55 35.95
CA ARG A 158 -35.42 35.67 37.00
C ARG A 158 -34.01 36.20 36.67
N ASN A 159 -33.63 36.47 35.42
CA ASN A 159 -32.24 36.82 35.11
C ASN A 159 -31.92 38.33 35.25
N ARG A 160 -31.64 38.79 36.48
CA ARG A 160 -31.34 40.19 36.86
C ARG A 160 -29.97 40.73 36.37
N LEU A 161 -29.18 39.97 35.61
CA LEU A 161 -27.86 40.40 35.13
C LEU A 161 -27.95 41.13 33.79
N SER A 162 -27.29 42.29 33.71
CA SER A 162 -27.14 43.08 32.48
C SER A 162 -26.45 42.29 31.37
N LYS A 163 -26.68 42.66 30.10
CA LYS A 163 -26.07 41.97 28.94
C LYS A 163 -24.53 41.97 29.02
N GLY A 164 -23.93 43.05 29.52
CA GLY A 164 -22.48 43.16 29.74
C GLY A 164 -21.94 42.20 30.81
N ASP A 165 -22.58 42.13 31.98
CA ASP A 165 -22.17 41.24 33.08
C ASP A 165 -22.17 39.76 32.67
N ARG A 166 -23.14 39.35 31.85
CA ARG A 166 -23.21 37.97 31.34
C ARG A 166 -22.02 37.66 30.44
N LEU A 167 -21.65 38.58 29.55
CA LEU A 167 -20.52 38.40 28.65
C LEU A 167 -19.20 38.27 29.44
N ILE A 168 -18.96 39.17 30.41
CA ILE A 168 -17.77 39.13 31.27
C ILE A 168 -17.70 37.81 32.06
N ARG A 169 -18.81 37.38 32.67
CA ARG A 169 -18.85 36.12 33.43
C ARG A 169 -18.66 34.88 32.53
N LEU A 170 -19.20 34.89 31.32
CA LEU A 170 -19.08 33.77 30.38
C LEU A 170 -17.64 33.65 29.85
N VAL A 171 -17.00 34.78 29.48
CA VAL A 171 -15.57 34.82 29.12
C VAL A 171 -14.69 34.36 30.29
N GLY A 172 -14.99 34.81 31.52
CA GLY A 172 -14.28 34.36 32.72
C GLY A 172 -14.42 32.85 32.99
N LEU A 173 -15.60 32.28 32.78
CA LEU A 173 -15.86 30.84 32.96
C LEU A 173 -15.14 30.02 31.86
N MET A 174 -15.14 30.49 30.62
CA MET A 174 -14.37 29.87 29.52
C MET A 174 -12.87 29.91 29.78
N ALA A 175 -12.33 31.02 30.29
CA ALA A 175 -10.93 31.13 30.67
C ALA A 175 -10.57 30.18 31.83
N LEU A 176 -11.43 30.09 32.86
CA LEU A 176 -11.27 29.14 33.95
C LEU A 176 -11.22 27.69 33.43
N LEU A 177 -12.12 27.33 32.52
CA LEU A 177 -12.22 25.99 31.93
C LEU A 177 -11.01 25.64 31.03
N ALA A 178 -10.44 26.62 30.33
CA ALA A 178 -9.18 26.47 29.61
C ALA A 178 -7.99 26.25 30.57
N ILE A 179 -7.92 26.99 31.68
CA ILE A 179 -6.85 26.85 32.68
C ILE A 179 -6.94 25.47 33.38
N THR A 180 -8.13 25.03 33.78
CA THR A 180 -8.29 23.74 34.47
C THR A 180 -8.02 22.54 33.55
N THR A 181 -8.37 22.62 32.27
CA THR A 181 -8.04 21.56 31.30
C THR A 181 -6.53 21.46 31.04
N VAL A 182 -5.81 22.59 30.88
CA VAL A 182 -4.34 22.59 30.76
C VAL A 182 -3.66 22.06 32.03
N ALA A 183 -4.16 22.43 33.22
CA ALA A 183 -3.67 21.89 34.50
C ALA A 183 -3.88 20.37 34.63
N LEU A 184 -5.03 19.84 34.17
CA LEU A 184 -5.33 18.41 34.21
C LEU A 184 -4.42 17.61 33.26
N VAL A 185 -4.15 18.13 32.06
CA VAL A 185 -3.23 17.50 31.08
C VAL A 185 -1.80 17.49 31.62
N THR A 186 -1.32 18.59 32.18
CA THR A 186 0.03 18.64 32.76
C THR A 186 0.17 17.73 33.99
N MET A 187 -0.84 17.65 34.85
CA MET A 187 -0.83 16.77 36.02
C MET A 187 -0.92 15.28 35.67
N THR A 188 -1.65 14.90 34.62
CA THR A 188 -1.67 13.51 34.13
C THR A 188 -0.36 13.11 33.45
N MET A 189 0.29 14.01 32.72
CA MET A 189 1.64 13.78 32.16
C MET A 189 2.70 13.59 33.25
N THR A 190 2.75 14.44 34.27
CA THR A 190 3.73 14.31 35.38
C THR A 190 3.46 13.07 36.24
N MET A 191 2.20 12.74 36.52
CA MET A 191 1.87 11.51 37.24
C MET A 191 2.28 10.26 36.46
N THR A 192 2.10 10.26 35.13
CA THR A 192 2.53 9.14 34.26
C THR A 192 4.05 8.98 34.23
N SER A 193 4.82 10.08 34.24
CA SER A 193 6.29 10.00 34.29
C SER A 193 6.79 9.45 35.63
N LEU A 194 6.22 9.89 36.75
CA LEU A 194 6.55 9.40 38.09
C LEU A 194 6.24 7.90 38.25
N PHE A 195 5.07 7.43 37.79
CA PHE A 195 4.76 6.00 37.82
C PHE A 195 5.69 5.16 36.94
N ARG A 196 6.15 5.68 35.80
CA ARG A 196 7.15 5.03 34.96
C ARG A 196 8.51 4.95 35.66
N GLN A 197 8.93 6.03 36.34
CA GLN A 197 10.19 6.09 37.08
C GLN A 197 10.20 5.11 38.27
N VAL A 198 9.15 5.10 39.10
CA VAL A 198 9.01 4.16 40.24
C VAL A 198 8.95 2.71 39.75
N ARG A 199 8.23 2.43 38.66
CA ARG A 199 8.16 1.07 38.06
C ARG A 199 9.52 0.63 37.49
N GLY A 200 10.33 1.55 36.95
CA GLY A 200 11.70 1.29 36.53
C GLY A 200 12.62 0.95 37.71
N SER A 201 12.54 1.70 38.81
CA SER A 201 13.34 1.46 40.02
C SER A 201 12.99 0.16 40.74
N ALA A 202 11.74 -0.29 40.67
CA ALA A 202 11.28 -1.52 41.33
C ALA A 202 11.58 -2.82 40.53
N ALA A 203 11.92 -2.72 39.24
CA ALA A 203 11.99 -3.85 38.31
C ALA A 203 13.42 -4.18 37.85
N SER A 204 14.39 -4.13 38.76
CA SER A 204 15.78 -4.57 38.50
C SER A 204 16.14 -5.79 39.36
N PRO A 205 15.94 -7.04 38.87
CA PRO A 205 16.64 -8.17 39.45
C PRO A 205 18.15 -7.96 39.24
N ARG A 206 18.94 -8.15 40.29
CA ARG A 206 20.41 -8.06 40.22
C ARG A 206 20.96 -9.23 39.40
N VAL A 207 21.06 -9.03 38.09
CA VAL A 207 21.76 -9.95 37.20
C VAL A 207 23.25 -9.60 37.24
N GLU A 208 24.01 -10.32 38.08
CA GLU A 208 25.45 -10.40 37.88
C GLU A 208 25.73 -11.20 36.60
N HIS A 209 26.01 -10.50 35.51
CA HIS A 209 26.60 -11.09 34.32
C HIS A 209 28.04 -10.61 34.16
N SER A 210 28.93 -11.47 34.65
CA SER A 210 30.37 -11.44 34.43
C SER A 210 30.72 -11.72 32.96
N SER A 211 30.56 -10.72 32.09
CA SER A 211 31.08 -10.78 30.71
C SER A 211 31.74 -9.45 30.29
N ARG A 212 32.94 -9.20 30.84
CA ARG A 212 33.76 -7.99 30.58
C ARG A 212 34.18 -7.78 29.11
N TRP A 213 33.77 -8.67 28.20
CA TRP A 213 34.09 -8.68 26.77
C TRP A 213 32.84 -8.90 25.85
N GLY A 214 31.60 -8.74 26.36
CA GLY A 214 30.37 -8.95 25.56
C GLY A 214 29.64 -7.70 25.06
N GLY A 215 29.61 -6.62 25.87
CA GLY A 215 28.54 -5.60 25.79
C GLY A 215 28.37 -4.81 24.48
N LYS A 216 29.39 -4.66 23.63
CA LYS A 216 29.24 -3.98 22.32
C LYS A 216 28.64 -4.89 21.25
N PHE A 217 29.06 -6.15 21.19
CA PHE A 217 28.57 -7.09 20.17
C PHE A 217 27.16 -7.60 20.46
N ASP A 218 26.82 -7.79 21.74
CA ASP A 218 25.47 -8.20 22.12
C ASP A 218 24.45 -7.08 21.83
N MET A 219 24.76 -5.83 22.21
CA MET A 219 23.92 -4.67 21.89
C MET A 219 23.78 -4.44 20.35
N LEU A 220 24.81 -4.75 19.55
CA LEU A 220 24.70 -4.71 18.08
C LEU A 220 23.75 -5.80 17.55
N LYS A 221 23.77 -6.98 18.14
CA LYS A 221 22.87 -8.10 17.80
C LYS A 221 21.42 -7.81 18.22
N GLU A 222 21.20 -7.20 19.39
CA GLU A 222 19.89 -6.73 19.85
C GLU A 222 19.30 -5.67 18.90
N ARG A 223 20.09 -4.65 18.53
CA ARG A 223 19.69 -3.61 17.56
C ARG A 223 19.29 -4.23 16.22
N ARG A 224 20.10 -5.15 15.70
CA ARG A 224 19.77 -5.89 14.48
C ARG A 224 18.46 -6.66 14.62
N GLN A 225 18.26 -7.39 15.72
CA GLN A 225 17.02 -8.14 15.95
C GLN A 225 15.79 -7.22 16.07
N ALA A 226 15.96 -6.01 16.61
CA ALA A 226 14.91 -5.00 16.63
C ALA A 226 14.59 -4.48 15.21
N THR A 227 15.61 -4.16 14.39
CA THR A 227 15.44 -3.79 12.98
C THR A 227 14.76 -4.90 12.18
N ASP A 228 15.24 -6.14 12.28
CA ASP A 228 14.69 -7.28 11.53
C ASP A 228 13.20 -7.54 11.91
N ARG A 229 12.80 -7.29 13.18
CA ARG A 229 11.39 -7.30 13.60
C ARG A 229 10.58 -6.15 13.01
N VAL A 230 11.09 -4.92 13.09
CA VAL A 230 10.41 -3.72 12.54
C VAL A 230 10.21 -3.86 11.03
N THR A 231 11.21 -4.34 10.28
CA THR A 231 11.08 -4.63 8.84
C THR A 231 10.01 -5.69 8.58
N ALA A 232 9.96 -6.78 9.36
CA ALA A 232 8.96 -7.83 9.19
C ALA A 232 7.53 -7.34 9.47
N ASP A 233 7.33 -6.42 10.43
CA ASP A 233 6.01 -5.87 10.75
C ASP A 233 5.62 -4.73 9.79
N PHE A 234 6.59 -3.94 9.31
CA PHE A 234 6.39 -2.92 8.27
C PHE A 234 5.89 -3.54 6.96
N LEU A 235 6.55 -4.58 6.46
CA LEU A 235 6.16 -5.27 5.22
C LEU A 235 4.76 -5.89 5.30
N LYS A 236 4.34 -6.38 6.50
CA LYS A 236 2.97 -6.85 6.72
C LYS A 236 1.95 -5.70 6.68
N ALA A 237 2.29 -4.55 7.28
CA ALA A 237 1.43 -3.39 7.33
C ALA A 237 1.25 -2.78 5.93
N GLU A 238 2.33 -2.67 5.14
CA GLU A 238 2.32 -2.25 3.75
C GLU A 238 1.42 -3.15 2.89
N ALA A 239 1.63 -4.47 2.93
CA ALA A 239 0.80 -5.43 2.20
C ALA A 239 -0.69 -5.40 2.61
N ALA A 240 -0.98 -5.16 3.89
CA ALA A 240 -2.35 -5.03 4.38
C ALA A 240 -3.03 -3.74 3.88
N VAL A 241 -2.29 -2.63 3.78
CA VAL A 241 -2.80 -1.35 3.23
C VAL A 241 -3.04 -1.45 1.73
N ASP A 242 -2.14 -2.08 0.97
CA ASP A 242 -2.33 -2.31 -0.47
C ASP A 242 -3.56 -3.20 -0.75
N GLN A 243 -3.75 -4.27 0.04
CA GLN A 243 -4.94 -5.11 -0.06
C GLN A 243 -6.22 -4.34 0.32
N ALA A 244 -6.17 -3.49 1.36
CA ALA A 244 -7.30 -2.65 1.74
C ALA A 244 -7.68 -1.65 0.62
N ALA A 245 -6.69 -1.02 -0.03
CA ALA A 245 -6.91 -0.10 -1.14
C ALA A 245 -7.61 -0.79 -2.32
N LEU A 246 -7.18 -2.00 -2.68
CA LEU A 246 -7.79 -2.83 -3.73
C LEU A 246 -9.25 -3.19 -3.40
N LEU A 247 -9.53 -3.57 -2.15
CA LEU A 247 -10.89 -3.90 -1.69
C LEU A 247 -11.80 -2.66 -1.69
N ALA A 248 -11.30 -1.50 -1.26
CA ALA A 248 -12.04 -0.24 -1.28
C ALA A 248 -12.41 0.18 -2.72
N ALA A 249 -11.45 0.14 -3.65
CA ALA A 249 -11.70 0.45 -5.06
C ALA A 249 -12.72 -0.53 -5.70
N SER A 250 -12.60 -1.82 -5.38
CA SER A 250 -13.53 -2.87 -5.84
C SER A 250 -14.95 -2.68 -5.28
N CYS A 251 -15.08 -2.16 -4.05
CA CYS A 251 -16.35 -1.80 -3.45
C CYS A 251 -17.05 -0.65 -4.22
N VAL A 252 -16.31 0.42 -4.58
CA VAL A 252 -16.85 1.51 -5.42
C VAL A 252 -17.36 0.98 -6.77
N ALA A 253 -16.56 0.15 -7.45
CA ALA A 253 -16.95 -0.45 -8.72
C ALA A 253 -18.22 -1.32 -8.58
N THR A 254 -18.28 -2.14 -7.53
CA THR A 254 -19.43 -3.00 -7.23
C THR A 254 -20.69 -2.17 -6.96
N LEU A 255 -20.61 -1.12 -6.15
CA LEU A 255 -21.76 -0.24 -5.85
C LEU A 255 -22.32 0.41 -7.12
N LEU A 256 -21.46 0.89 -8.03
CA LEU A 256 -21.87 1.46 -9.31
C LEU A 256 -22.54 0.42 -10.23
N GLN A 257 -21.95 -0.78 -10.33
CA GLN A 257 -22.49 -1.89 -11.12
C GLN A 257 -23.85 -2.37 -10.59
N GLN A 258 -23.97 -2.60 -9.28
CA GLN A 258 -25.21 -3.08 -8.66
C GLN A 258 -26.33 -2.04 -8.74
N ARG A 259 -26.01 -0.74 -8.59
CA ARG A 259 -26.99 0.36 -8.81
C ARG A 259 -27.55 0.34 -10.23
N ALA A 260 -26.69 0.14 -11.24
CA ALA A 260 -27.09 0.05 -12.64
C ALA A 260 -27.91 -1.23 -12.92
N ALA A 261 -27.47 -2.39 -12.43
CA ALA A 261 -28.19 -3.66 -12.57
C ALA A 261 -29.59 -3.62 -11.94
N ALA A 262 -29.73 -2.97 -10.78
CA ALA A 262 -31.00 -2.75 -10.09
C ALA A 262 -31.87 -1.62 -10.70
N LYS A 263 -31.41 -0.96 -11.78
CA LYS A 263 -32.09 0.17 -12.45
C LYS A 263 -32.44 1.33 -11.51
N LEU A 264 -31.61 1.56 -10.49
CA LEU A 264 -31.82 2.61 -9.49
C LEU A 264 -31.37 4.00 -10.01
N PRO A 265 -32.03 5.09 -9.58
CA PRO A 265 -31.59 6.45 -9.92
C PRO A 265 -30.13 6.74 -9.53
N VAL A 266 -29.46 7.59 -10.31
CA VAL A 266 -28.04 7.95 -10.08
C VAL A 266 -27.81 8.59 -8.70
N ALA A 267 -28.79 9.30 -8.16
CA ALA A 267 -28.73 9.89 -6.81
C ALA A 267 -28.74 8.84 -5.68
N THR A 268 -29.24 7.62 -5.93
CA THR A 268 -29.34 6.57 -4.91
C THR A 268 -27.94 6.11 -4.47
N GLY A 269 -27.68 6.18 -3.17
CA GLY A 269 -26.41 5.75 -2.56
C GLY A 269 -25.23 6.70 -2.77
N ILE A 270 -25.43 7.92 -3.31
CA ILE A 270 -24.31 8.80 -3.68
C ILE A 270 -23.40 9.19 -2.50
N ALA A 271 -23.97 9.41 -1.30
CA ALA A 271 -23.19 9.69 -0.09
C ALA A 271 -22.32 8.50 0.35
N ALA A 272 -22.82 7.26 0.18
CA ALA A 272 -22.04 6.06 0.49
C ALA A 272 -20.92 5.87 -0.55
N LEU A 273 -21.20 6.09 -1.83
CA LEU A 273 -20.19 6.09 -2.90
C LEU A 273 -19.07 7.11 -2.64
N GLN A 274 -19.41 8.32 -2.21
CA GLN A 274 -18.45 9.36 -1.81
C GLN A 274 -17.58 8.89 -0.65
N LEU A 275 -18.17 8.41 0.45
CA LEU A 275 -17.42 7.94 1.63
C LEU A 275 -16.47 6.77 1.30
N VAL A 276 -16.86 5.83 0.44
CA VAL A 276 -15.98 4.72 0.02
C VAL A 276 -14.88 5.22 -0.92
N ALA A 277 -15.17 6.18 -1.80
CA ALA A 277 -14.16 6.82 -2.66
C ALA A 277 -13.12 7.60 -1.83
N ASP A 278 -13.56 8.38 -0.85
CA ASP A 278 -12.69 9.12 0.08
C ASP A 278 -11.80 8.15 0.87
N ALA A 279 -12.38 7.06 1.42
CA ALA A 279 -11.61 6.01 2.09
C ALA A 279 -10.57 5.34 1.16
N SER A 280 -10.90 5.11 -0.11
CA SER A 280 -9.94 4.57 -1.09
C SER A 280 -8.79 5.56 -1.37
N SER A 281 -9.09 6.87 -1.42
CA SER A 281 -8.10 7.94 -1.58
C SER A 281 -7.16 8.02 -0.38
N ASP A 282 -7.70 7.91 0.84
CA ASP A 282 -6.89 7.93 2.06
C ASP A 282 -6.00 6.69 2.23
N LEU A 283 -6.44 5.53 1.72
CA LEU A 283 -5.58 4.33 1.64
C LEU A 283 -4.44 4.49 0.63
N ILE A 284 -4.68 5.13 -0.52
CA ILE A 284 -3.61 5.48 -1.48
C ILE A 284 -2.62 6.47 -0.85
N LYS A 285 -3.10 7.48 -0.11
CA LYS A 285 -2.25 8.40 0.68
C LYS A 285 -1.52 7.68 1.83
N ALA A 286 -2.09 6.62 2.39
CA ALA A 286 -1.42 5.81 3.40
C ALA A 286 -0.23 5.06 2.79
N ARG A 287 -0.46 4.37 1.66
CA ARG A 287 0.59 3.70 0.86
C ARG A 287 1.73 4.65 0.50
N GLN A 288 1.41 5.86 0.04
CA GLN A 288 2.40 6.91 -0.23
C GLN A 288 3.33 7.16 0.97
N ARG A 289 2.75 7.28 2.17
CA ARG A 289 3.52 7.46 3.42
C ARG A 289 4.34 6.25 3.82
N PHE A 290 4.00 5.02 3.40
CA PHE A 290 4.88 3.86 3.57
C PHE A 290 6.12 3.99 2.69
N VAL A 291 6.00 4.42 1.43
CA VAL A 291 7.17 4.66 0.55
C VAL A 291 8.09 5.74 1.14
N ASP A 292 7.52 6.84 1.60
CA ASP A 292 8.28 7.94 2.23
C ASP A 292 8.93 7.49 3.56
N ALA A 293 8.22 6.67 4.36
CA ALA A 293 8.77 6.07 5.58
C ALA A 293 9.91 5.07 5.29
N HIS A 294 9.86 4.34 4.17
CA HIS A 294 10.95 3.45 3.75
C HIS A 294 12.25 4.24 3.52
N GLN A 295 12.18 5.37 2.79
CA GLN A 295 13.34 6.27 2.64
C GLN A 295 13.84 6.81 4.00
N ALA A 296 12.94 7.23 4.89
CA ALA A 296 13.33 7.73 6.21
C ALA A 296 14.02 6.65 7.08
N LEU A 297 13.57 5.39 7.01
CA LEU A 297 14.16 4.27 7.77
C LEU A 297 15.57 3.89 7.29
N VAL A 298 15.92 4.14 6.02
CA VAL A 298 17.30 3.99 5.53
C VAL A 298 18.26 4.93 6.28
N ALA A 299 17.85 6.17 6.56
CA ALA A 299 18.65 7.11 7.34
C ALA A 299 18.86 6.61 8.79
N VAL A 300 17.78 6.19 9.47
CA VAL A 300 17.81 5.64 10.84
C VAL A 300 18.79 4.47 10.99
N ARG A 301 18.93 3.64 9.95
CA ARG A 301 19.88 2.50 9.94
C ARG A 301 21.34 2.95 10.13
N SER A 302 21.70 4.14 9.64
CA SER A 302 23.03 4.72 9.87
C SER A 302 23.21 5.17 11.32
N GLU A 303 22.21 5.86 11.88
CA GLU A 303 22.20 6.41 13.24
C GLU A 303 22.35 5.32 14.33
N ILE A 304 21.68 4.19 14.14
CA ILE A 304 21.75 3.05 15.09
C ILE A 304 23.05 2.22 14.97
N GLY A 305 23.95 2.59 14.05
CA GLY A 305 25.25 1.93 13.85
C GLY A 305 25.18 0.67 12.99
N LEU A 306 24.10 0.45 12.23
CA LEU A 306 23.93 -0.67 11.30
C LEU A 306 24.28 -0.30 9.84
N GLY A 307 24.73 0.94 9.59
CA GLY A 307 25.18 1.41 8.28
C GLY A 307 26.18 0.44 7.63
N ALA A 308 27.30 0.18 8.30
CA ALA A 308 28.37 -0.69 7.77
C ALA A 308 27.97 -2.16 7.54
N PHE A 309 26.91 -2.67 8.20
CA PHE A 309 26.59 -4.10 8.19
C PHE A 309 25.69 -4.56 7.03
N TYR A 310 24.89 -3.66 6.46
CA TYR A 310 24.14 -3.92 5.22
C TYR A 310 24.55 -2.88 4.13
N ALA A 311 25.74 -2.27 4.22
CA ALA A 311 26.29 -1.46 3.13
C ALA A 311 26.69 -2.34 1.93
N TYR A 312 26.88 -3.65 2.16
CA TYR A 312 27.28 -4.61 1.14
C TYR A 312 26.04 -5.31 0.56
N GLY A 313 25.65 -4.95 -0.66
CA GLY A 313 24.61 -5.63 -1.44
C GLY A 313 23.18 -5.12 -1.28
N ASP A 314 22.98 -4.00 -0.59
CA ASP A 314 21.69 -3.28 -0.44
C ASP A 314 21.70 -1.97 -1.26
N GLU A 315 22.48 -1.95 -2.36
CA GLU A 315 22.73 -0.78 -3.22
C GLU A 315 21.60 -0.49 -4.22
N GLY A 316 20.41 -1.03 -3.97
CA GLY A 316 19.19 -0.63 -4.67
C GLY A 316 18.75 0.74 -4.18
N GLU A 317 19.35 1.80 -4.72
CA GLU A 317 18.91 3.18 -4.49
C GLU A 317 17.40 3.27 -4.75
N CYS A 318 16.62 3.57 -3.70
CA CYS A 318 15.17 3.62 -3.81
C CYS A 318 14.81 4.62 -4.93
N PRO A 319 14.08 4.19 -5.99
CA PRO A 319 13.77 5.08 -7.09
C PRO A 319 13.02 6.31 -6.56
N PRO A 320 13.27 7.50 -7.14
CA PRO A 320 12.66 8.73 -6.66
C PRO A 320 11.15 8.58 -6.68
N ASN A 321 10.50 9.08 -5.61
CA ASN A 321 9.06 8.98 -5.44
C ASN A 321 8.33 10.05 -6.31
N GLU A 322 8.47 9.93 -7.63
CA GLU A 322 7.91 10.86 -8.61
C GLU A 322 6.38 10.90 -8.59
N GLY A 323 5.73 9.87 -8.03
CA GLY A 323 4.29 9.78 -7.81
C GLY A 323 3.80 10.46 -6.52
N ALA A 324 4.68 11.05 -5.71
CA ALA A 324 4.28 11.75 -4.49
C ALA A 324 3.32 12.90 -4.79
N LEU A 325 2.12 12.83 -4.21
CA LEU A 325 1.16 13.94 -4.22
C LEU A 325 1.76 15.14 -3.50
N ARG A 326 2.37 16.04 -4.26
CA ARG A 326 2.83 17.35 -3.76
C ARG A 326 1.61 18.16 -3.32
N ASP A 327 1.56 18.56 -2.06
CA ASP A 327 0.51 19.45 -1.52
C ASP A 327 0.53 20.86 -2.16
N ASP A 328 1.57 21.19 -2.93
CA ASP A 328 1.75 22.45 -3.65
C ASP A 328 0.92 22.56 -4.94
N ALA A 329 -0.41 22.55 -4.77
CA ALA A 329 -1.34 23.09 -5.75
C ALA A 329 -2.58 23.70 -5.07
N ARG A 330 -2.36 24.65 -4.15
CA ARG A 330 -3.36 25.71 -3.92
C ARG A 330 -3.50 26.49 -5.23
N LEU A 331 -4.47 26.09 -6.04
CA LEU A 331 -4.88 26.80 -7.25
C LEU A 331 -5.29 28.22 -6.87
N HIS A 332 -4.34 29.15 -6.97
CA HIS A 332 -4.63 30.57 -6.93
C HIS A 332 -5.45 30.89 -8.18
N LEU A 333 -6.77 30.96 -7.99
CA LEU A 333 -7.70 31.40 -9.01
C LEU A 333 -7.34 32.84 -9.38
N VAL A 334 -6.64 33.01 -10.50
CA VAL A 334 -6.34 34.34 -11.04
C VAL A 334 -7.64 34.91 -11.57
N VAL A 335 -8.32 35.69 -10.73
CA VAL A 335 -9.42 36.55 -11.15
C VAL A 335 -8.81 37.67 -11.99
N ALA A 336 -8.89 37.53 -13.31
CA ALA A 336 -8.64 38.63 -14.22
C ALA A 336 -9.73 39.69 -14.03
N ALA A 337 -9.31 40.95 -13.91
CA ALA A 337 -10.17 42.13 -13.82
C ALA A 337 -10.48 42.70 -15.21
#